data_AF-A0A954XQR9-F1
#
_entry.id   AF-A0A954XQR9-F1
#
_cell.length_a   1.000
_cell.length_b   1.000
_cell.length_c   1.000
_cell.angle_alpha   90.00
_cell.angle_beta   90.00
_cell.angle_gamma   90.00
#
_symmetry.space_group_name_H-M   'P 1'
#
loop_
_entity.id
_entity.type
_entity.pdbx_description
1 polymer ?
#
loop_
_entity_poly.entity_id
_entity_poly.type
_entity_poly.pdbx_seq_one_letter_code
_entity_poly.pdbx_strand_id
1 'polypeptide(L)'
;MWQQQVDLFLGHASDSEAHIYIRACDNSTIARIEGTLRGPSCDYARTLPGECALRTLPDRLDHACLAEALLVDPCYWTPDLPFRYELHLTLTRRDGTSHSVRQIVGFRRWAADNAILRLERKRSVIRGCQALAVTTERLQEARDVKSALLIAPPHEQVAAAASRLGVSLVVDLSRCNGSLSSNLQRLNWQTAAMIAILSPRQLADQGLRRAPCLLAAQVSANSLVSEFKLADCDLLAVDLAPGETPPTWIANCGKPAIAIRHGHPYANIAQGRAACDRLQAELAPQFDLAGYFVSP
;
A
#
# COMPACT_ATOMS: atom_id res chain seq x y z
N MET A 1 2.64 -4.02 20.94
CA MET A 1 2.18 -2.96 20.00
C MET A 1 0.77 -3.34 19.56
N TRP A 2 -0.25 -2.51 19.79
CA TRP A 2 -1.66 -2.91 19.56
C TRP A 2 -1.99 -3.21 18.09
N GLN A 3 -1.26 -2.59 17.15
CA GLN A 3 -1.38 -2.81 15.70
C GLN A 3 -1.09 -4.26 15.27
N GLN A 4 -0.49 -5.08 16.15
CA GLN A 4 -0.28 -6.51 15.92
C GLN A 4 -1.47 -7.37 16.40
N GLN A 5 -2.40 -6.78 17.15
CA GLN A 5 -3.55 -7.47 17.73
C GLN A 5 -4.80 -7.33 16.86
N VAL A 6 -4.82 -6.35 15.95
CA VAL A 6 -5.95 -6.06 15.06
C VAL A 6 -5.48 -5.69 13.65
N ASP A 7 -6.28 -6.06 12.66
CA ASP A 7 -6.15 -5.65 11.26
C ASP A 7 -7.24 -4.65 10.90
N LEU A 8 -6.89 -3.63 10.12
CA LEU A 8 -7.82 -2.72 9.46
C LEU A 8 -7.89 -3.07 7.97
N PHE A 9 -9.10 -3.23 7.43
CA PHE A 9 -9.29 -3.43 6.00
C PHE A 9 -10.58 -2.79 5.49
N LEU A 10 -10.60 -2.54 4.18
CA LEU A 10 -11.74 -1.98 3.47
C LEU A 10 -12.54 -3.13 2.84
N GLY A 11 -13.85 -3.15 3.07
CA GLY A 11 -14.78 -4.08 2.44
C GLY A 11 -15.36 -3.51 1.15
N HIS A 12 -16.69 -3.53 1.04
CA HIS A 12 -17.37 -2.84 -0.07
C HIS A 12 -17.04 -1.35 -0.03
N ALA A 13 -16.68 -0.78 -1.19
CA ALA A 13 -16.27 0.61 -1.32
C ALA A 13 -16.75 1.19 -2.65
N SER A 14 -17.72 2.10 -2.55
CA SER A 14 -18.33 2.81 -3.67
C SER A 14 -18.15 4.33 -3.51
N ASP A 15 -18.77 5.12 -4.37
CA ASP A 15 -18.70 6.58 -4.23
C ASP A 15 -19.73 7.09 -3.20
N SER A 16 -20.73 6.28 -2.85
CA SER A 16 -21.78 6.60 -1.88
C SER A 16 -21.54 6.01 -0.50
N GLU A 17 -20.82 4.90 -0.40
CA GLU A 17 -20.55 4.25 0.89
C GLU A 17 -19.28 3.41 0.90
N ALA A 18 -18.69 3.26 2.08
CA ALA A 18 -17.58 2.37 2.34
C ALA A 18 -17.78 1.63 3.67
N HIS A 19 -17.55 0.31 3.65
CA HIS A 19 -17.54 -0.54 4.84
C HIS A 19 -16.11 -0.71 5.31
N ILE A 20 -15.84 -0.26 6.53
CA ILE A 20 -14.51 -0.31 7.13
C ILE A 20 -14.55 -1.33 8.25
N TYR A 21 -13.64 -2.30 8.20
CA TYR A 21 -13.61 -3.41 9.13
C TYR A 21 -12.35 -3.40 9.97
N ILE A 22 -12.52 -3.73 11.25
CA ILE A 22 -11.41 -3.98 12.17
C ILE A 22 -11.59 -5.36 12.78
N ARG A 23 -10.58 -6.20 12.63
CA ARG A 23 -10.65 -7.60 13.02
C ARG A 23 -9.51 -7.93 13.97
N ALA A 24 -9.80 -8.64 15.05
CA ALA A 24 -8.76 -9.22 15.90
C ALA A 24 -7.90 -10.22 15.10
N CYS A 25 -6.59 -10.16 15.26
CA CYS A 25 -5.69 -11.14 14.64
C CYS A 25 -5.74 -12.50 15.36
N ASP A 26 -6.12 -12.48 16.64
CA ASP A 26 -6.28 -13.65 17.49
C ASP A 26 -7.58 -13.54 18.31
N ASN A 27 -8.48 -14.50 18.09
CA ASN A 27 -9.82 -14.58 18.68
C ASN A 27 -9.79 -14.89 20.18
N SER A 28 -8.67 -15.45 20.66
CA SER A 28 -8.51 -15.83 22.07
C SER A 28 -8.17 -14.62 22.95
N THR A 29 -7.68 -13.53 22.37
CA THR A 29 -7.20 -12.36 23.13
C THR A 29 -8.24 -11.24 23.23
N ILE A 30 -8.88 -10.86 22.11
CA ILE A 30 -9.79 -9.70 22.04
C ILE A 30 -11.24 -10.16 22.10
N ALA A 31 -12.01 -9.60 23.04
CA ALA A 31 -13.42 -9.87 23.22
C ALA A 31 -14.32 -8.86 22.50
N ARG A 32 -13.92 -7.58 22.48
CA ARG A 32 -14.74 -6.50 21.91
C ARG A 32 -13.88 -5.41 21.29
N ILE A 33 -14.35 -4.88 20.16
CA ILE A 33 -13.73 -3.77 19.42
C ILE A 33 -14.79 -2.70 19.21
N GLU A 34 -14.63 -1.57 19.87
CA GLU A 34 -15.51 -0.41 19.76
C GLU A 34 -14.70 0.82 19.37
N GLY A 35 -15.35 1.84 18.83
CA GLY A 35 -14.64 3.04 18.45
C GLY A 35 -15.46 4.06 17.69
N THR A 36 -14.76 5.09 17.24
CA THR A 36 -15.30 6.12 16.36
C THR A 36 -14.28 6.45 15.28
N LEU A 37 -14.77 6.78 14.09
CA LEU A 37 -13.97 7.26 12.98
C LEU A 37 -14.44 8.66 12.63
N ARG A 38 -13.53 9.62 12.68
CA ARG A 38 -13.79 11.04 12.44
C ARG A 38 -13.02 11.53 11.23
N GLY A 39 -13.68 12.24 10.33
CA GLY A 39 -13.05 12.78 9.12
C GLY A 39 -14.06 13.07 8.02
N PRO A 40 -13.61 13.38 6.80
CA PRO A 40 -12.21 13.38 6.37
C PRO A 40 -11.46 14.65 6.79
N SER A 41 -10.13 14.55 6.84
CA SER A 41 -9.18 15.67 6.94
C SER A 41 -8.18 15.61 5.79
N CYS A 42 -7.86 16.75 5.18
CA CYS A 42 -6.90 16.88 4.10
C CYS A 42 -6.26 18.27 4.13
N ASP A 43 -4.95 18.34 3.96
CA ASP A 43 -4.22 19.62 3.98
C ASP A 43 -4.48 20.43 2.70
N TYR A 44 -4.99 19.77 1.64
CA TYR A 44 -5.18 20.32 0.30
C TYR A 44 -6.65 20.55 -0.07
N ALA A 45 -7.60 20.13 0.77
CA ALA A 45 -9.02 20.28 0.51
C ALA A 45 -9.80 20.42 1.82
N ARG A 46 -10.84 21.25 1.82
CA ARG A 46 -11.77 21.37 2.95
C ARG A 46 -13.00 20.50 2.70
N THR A 47 -13.29 19.64 3.66
CA THR A 47 -14.50 18.81 3.72
C THR A 47 -15.16 19.00 5.08
N LEU A 48 -16.48 18.85 5.16
CA LEU A 48 -17.16 18.85 6.46
C LEU A 48 -16.85 17.50 7.15
N PRO A 49 -16.17 17.49 8.30
CA PRO A 49 -15.86 16.23 8.98
C PRO A 49 -17.14 15.67 9.62
N GLY A 50 -17.42 14.40 9.34
CA GLY A 50 -18.42 13.60 10.05
C GLY A 50 -17.76 12.68 11.07
N GLU A 51 -18.62 12.02 11.85
CA GLU A 51 -18.23 10.97 12.78
C GLU A 51 -19.11 9.75 12.54
N CYS A 52 -18.51 8.57 12.44
CA CYS A 52 -19.23 7.31 12.40
C CYS A 52 -18.73 6.38 13.51
N ALA A 53 -19.67 5.70 14.17
CA ALA A 53 -19.34 4.75 15.22
C ALA A 53 -18.89 3.42 14.61
N LEU A 54 -17.83 2.84 15.17
CA LEU A 54 -17.50 1.43 14.97
C LEU A 54 -18.34 0.58 15.91
N ARG A 55 -19.05 -0.40 15.34
CA ARG A 55 -19.89 -1.34 16.09
C ARG A 55 -19.30 -2.74 15.98
N THR A 56 -19.12 -3.41 17.12
CA THR A 56 -18.79 -4.83 17.13
C THR A 56 -19.93 -5.61 16.48
N LEU A 57 -19.61 -6.44 15.50
CA LEU A 57 -20.55 -7.35 14.87
C LEU A 57 -20.76 -8.58 15.77
N PRO A 58 -21.94 -9.22 15.74
CA PRO A 58 -22.19 -10.42 16.53
C PRO A 58 -21.16 -11.50 16.24
N ASP A 59 -20.68 -12.17 17.29
CA ASP A 59 -19.79 -13.32 17.17
C ASP A 59 -20.44 -14.37 16.25
N ARG A 60 -19.75 -14.71 15.17
CA ARG A 60 -20.03 -15.91 14.39
C ARG A 60 -19.06 -16.97 14.88
N LEU A 61 -19.55 -18.19 15.09
CA LEU A 61 -18.89 -19.30 15.82
C LEU A 61 -17.45 -19.63 15.41
N ASP A 62 -16.94 -19.12 14.27
CA ASP A 62 -15.57 -19.36 13.79
C ASP A 62 -14.83 -18.07 13.33
N HIS A 63 -15.29 -16.88 13.74
CA HIS A 63 -14.71 -15.62 13.29
C HIS A 63 -14.08 -14.82 14.42
N ALA A 64 -12.98 -14.16 14.07
CA ALA A 64 -12.35 -13.16 14.92
C ALA A 64 -13.34 -12.07 15.29
N CYS A 65 -13.20 -11.54 16.51
CA CYS A 65 -13.91 -10.33 16.94
C CYS A 65 -13.75 -9.28 15.83
N LEU A 66 -14.87 -8.83 15.29
CA LEU A 66 -14.96 -8.00 14.10
C LEU A 66 -15.82 -6.79 14.43
N ALA A 67 -15.35 -5.60 14.09
CA ALA A 67 -16.12 -4.38 14.16
C ALA A 67 -16.23 -3.74 12.78
N GLU A 68 -17.31 -3.01 12.57
CA GLU A 68 -17.63 -2.34 11.32
C GLU A 68 -17.98 -0.87 11.57
N ALA A 69 -17.48 0.01 10.70
CA ALA A 69 -18.01 1.34 10.50
C ALA A 69 -18.49 1.50 9.06
N LEU A 70 -19.70 2.05 8.91
CA LEU A 70 -20.24 2.49 7.63
C LEU A 70 -19.90 3.98 7.45
N LEU A 71 -19.16 4.29 6.39
CA LEU A 71 -18.83 5.65 6.01
C LEU A 71 -19.66 6.02 4.78
N VAL A 72 -20.59 6.95 4.93
CA VAL A 72 -21.40 7.51 3.84
C VAL A 72 -20.62 8.61 3.13
N ASP A 73 -20.72 8.67 1.80
CA ASP A 73 -19.99 9.58 0.92
C ASP A 73 -18.47 9.63 1.23
N PRO A 74 -17.78 8.47 1.19
CA PRO A 74 -16.39 8.36 1.61
C PRO A 74 -15.45 9.20 0.73
N CYS A 75 -14.60 10.00 1.37
CA CYS A 75 -13.47 10.65 0.71
C CYS A 75 -12.23 9.75 0.78
N TYR A 76 -11.82 9.20 -0.35
CA TYR A 76 -10.67 8.29 -0.44
C TYR A 76 -9.34 9.03 -0.52
N TRP A 77 -8.31 8.42 0.05
CA TRP A 77 -6.94 8.84 -0.11
C TRP A 77 -6.47 8.63 -1.54
N THR A 78 -6.00 9.71 -2.15
CA THR A 78 -5.26 9.71 -3.41
C THR A 78 -3.99 10.55 -3.25
N PRO A 79 -2.99 10.42 -4.14
CA PRO A 79 -1.81 11.28 -4.08
C PRO A 79 -2.15 12.78 -4.20
N ASP A 80 -3.19 13.11 -4.97
CA ASP A 80 -3.62 14.51 -5.16
C ASP A 80 -4.51 15.02 -4.02
N LEU A 81 -5.35 14.15 -3.46
CA LEU A 81 -6.26 14.44 -2.35
C LEU A 81 -6.08 13.37 -1.25
N PRO A 82 -5.05 13.52 -0.38
CA PRO A 82 -4.72 12.55 0.66
C PRO A 82 -5.66 12.66 1.87
N PHE A 83 -6.94 12.36 1.66
CA PHE A 83 -7.93 12.33 2.73
C PHE A 83 -7.58 11.28 3.79
N ARG A 84 -7.67 11.69 5.06
CA ARG A 84 -7.36 10.87 6.23
C ARG A 84 -8.45 11.00 7.28
N TYR A 85 -8.60 9.96 8.07
CA TYR A 85 -9.55 9.85 9.14
C TYR A 85 -8.82 9.56 10.44
N GLU A 86 -9.36 10.09 11.52
CA GLU A 86 -8.92 9.83 12.86
C GLU A 86 -9.77 8.71 13.44
N LEU A 87 -9.11 7.60 13.76
CA LEU A 87 -9.71 6.41 14.32
C LEU A 87 -9.42 6.35 15.82
N HIS A 88 -10.47 6.31 16.63
CA HIS A 88 -10.40 6.03 18.07
C HIS A 88 -10.91 4.63 18.29
N LEU A 89 -10.09 3.77 18.89
CA LEU A 89 -10.48 2.40 19.23
C LEU A 89 -10.41 2.19 20.72
N THR A 90 -11.33 1.39 21.23
CA THR A 90 -11.26 0.75 22.53
C THR A 90 -11.28 -0.75 22.32
N LEU A 91 -10.20 -1.41 22.74
CA LEU A 91 -10.01 -2.83 22.63
C LEU A 91 -10.19 -3.46 24.02
N THR A 92 -11.26 -4.24 24.18
CA THR A 92 -11.53 -4.99 25.42
C THR A 92 -11.06 -6.43 25.24
N ARG A 93 -10.19 -6.89 26.13
CA ARG A 93 -9.68 -8.27 26.16
C ARG A 93 -10.63 -9.21 26.90
N ARG A 94 -10.46 -10.51 26.70
CA ARG A 94 -11.26 -11.55 27.38
C ARG A 94 -11.05 -11.59 28.90
N ASP A 95 -9.93 -11.09 29.40
CA ASP A 95 -9.66 -10.91 30.84
C ASP A 95 -10.35 -9.67 31.44
N GLY A 96 -11.11 -8.91 30.62
CA GLY A 96 -11.82 -7.70 31.03
C GLY A 96 -10.97 -6.42 30.95
N THR A 97 -9.67 -6.51 30.68
CA THR A 97 -8.82 -5.33 30.53
C THR A 97 -9.17 -4.58 29.24
N SER A 98 -9.17 -3.25 29.32
CA SER A 98 -9.46 -2.39 28.17
C SER A 98 -8.33 -1.40 27.95
N HIS A 99 -8.03 -1.13 26.68
CA HIS A 99 -7.12 -0.05 26.32
C HIS A 99 -7.63 0.69 25.09
N SER A 100 -7.44 2.01 25.09
CA SER A 100 -7.87 2.87 23.99
C SER A 100 -6.66 3.39 23.20
N VAL A 101 -6.83 3.49 21.89
CA VAL A 101 -5.78 3.91 20.96
C VAL A 101 -6.35 4.88 19.94
N ARG A 102 -5.50 5.81 19.49
CA ARG A 102 -5.84 6.78 18.45
C ARG A 102 -4.86 6.61 17.29
N GLN A 103 -5.40 6.49 16.08
CA GLN A 103 -4.61 6.30 14.87
C GLN A 103 -5.14 7.17 13.74
N ILE A 104 -4.25 7.72 12.93
CA ILE A 104 -4.63 8.33 11.65
C ILE A 104 -4.59 7.25 10.58
N VAL A 105 -5.68 7.10 9.86
CA VAL A 105 -5.86 6.11 8.80
C VAL A 105 -6.37 6.79 7.54
N GLY A 106 -6.38 6.07 6.43
CA GLY A 106 -6.91 6.55 5.17
C GLY A 106 -7.20 5.36 4.28
N PHE A 107 -8.25 5.49 3.48
CA PHE A 107 -8.80 4.40 2.68
C PHE A 107 -8.53 4.68 1.22
N ARG A 108 -8.13 3.67 0.46
CA ARG A 108 -7.71 3.81 -0.93
C ARG A 108 -8.28 2.67 -1.75
N ARG A 109 -8.70 2.93 -2.99
CA ARG A 109 -9.19 1.91 -3.90
C ARG A 109 -8.18 1.65 -5.01
N TRP A 110 -7.08 1.00 -4.61
CA TRP A 110 -6.13 0.44 -5.57
C TRP A 110 -6.57 -0.97 -5.96
N ALA A 111 -6.43 -1.29 -7.24
CA ALA A 111 -6.68 -2.62 -7.76
C ALA A 111 -5.65 -2.96 -8.84
N ALA A 112 -5.33 -4.24 -8.94
CA ALA A 112 -4.50 -4.81 -9.98
C ALA A 112 -5.30 -5.92 -10.67
N ASP A 113 -5.74 -5.66 -11.90
CA ASP A 113 -6.56 -6.58 -12.68
C ASP A 113 -6.24 -6.46 -14.16
N ASN A 114 -6.24 -7.60 -14.88
CA ASN A 114 -6.12 -7.63 -16.35
C ASN A 114 -4.93 -6.82 -16.89
N ALA A 115 -3.74 -7.01 -16.34
CA ALA A 115 -2.53 -6.24 -16.65
C ALA A 115 -2.57 -4.73 -16.34
N ILE A 116 -3.64 -4.24 -15.71
CA ILE A 116 -3.85 -2.82 -15.43
C ILE A 116 -3.79 -2.58 -13.92
N LEU A 117 -3.08 -1.52 -13.54
CA LEU A 117 -3.13 -0.95 -12.21
C LEU A 117 -4.14 0.20 -12.19
N ARG A 118 -5.05 0.20 -11.23
CA ARG A 118 -6.13 1.19 -11.09
C ARG A 118 -6.06 1.89 -9.75
N LEU A 119 -6.26 3.21 -9.78
CA LEU A 119 -6.59 4.03 -8.63
C LEU A 119 -7.97 4.62 -8.86
N GLU A 120 -8.88 4.44 -7.90
CA GLU A 120 -10.25 4.98 -7.98
C GLU A 120 -10.92 4.56 -9.32
N ARG A 121 -10.76 3.29 -9.68
CA ARG A 121 -11.26 2.65 -10.93
C ARG A 121 -10.59 3.14 -12.23
N LYS A 122 -9.76 4.18 -12.18
CA LYS A 122 -9.05 4.72 -13.35
C LYS A 122 -7.70 4.07 -13.52
N ARG A 123 -7.37 3.69 -14.76
CA ARG A 123 -6.05 3.20 -15.14
C ARG A 123 -4.98 4.21 -14.70
N SER A 124 -3.94 3.72 -14.05
CA SER A 124 -2.87 4.53 -13.47
C SER A 124 -1.51 3.94 -13.79
N VAL A 125 -0.53 4.81 -14.06
CA VAL A 125 0.88 4.44 -14.23
C VAL A 125 1.67 5.12 -13.12
N ILE A 126 2.22 4.32 -12.21
CA ILE A 126 3.00 4.84 -11.08
C ILE A 126 4.42 5.11 -11.56
N ARG A 127 4.92 6.31 -11.26
CA ARG A 127 6.24 6.76 -11.68
C ARG A 127 7.00 7.29 -10.50
N GLY A 128 8.26 6.88 -10.37
CA GLY A 128 9.00 7.17 -9.16
C GLY A 128 10.49 6.94 -9.24
N CYS A 129 11.12 7.06 -8.09
CA CYS A 129 12.53 6.76 -7.92
C CYS A 129 12.79 6.22 -6.51
N GLN A 130 13.91 5.55 -6.32
CA GLN A 130 14.33 5.08 -5.01
C GLN A 130 14.76 6.25 -4.10
N ALA A 131 14.39 6.19 -2.83
CA ALA A 131 14.91 7.11 -1.83
C ALA A 131 15.57 6.31 -0.69
N LEU A 132 16.91 6.31 -0.65
CA LEU A 132 17.68 5.61 0.38
C LEU A 132 17.48 6.22 1.78
N ALA A 133 17.41 7.54 1.85
CA ALA A 133 17.07 8.29 3.06
C ALA A 133 15.86 9.18 2.75
N VAL A 134 14.80 9.06 3.56
CA VAL A 134 13.56 9.81 3.36
C VAL A 134 13.39 10.80 4.50
N THR A 135 13.45 12.09 4.16
CA THR A 135 13.16 13.21 5.05
C THR A 135 11.84 13.88 4.64
N THR A 136 11.31 14.77 5.48
CA THR A 136 10.10 15.53 5.13
C THR A 136 10.31 16.40 3.89
N GLU A 137 11.49 16.97 3.71
CA GLU A 137 11.84 17.79 2.54
C GLU A 137 11.83 16.95 1.26
N ARG A 138 12.39 15.73 1.30
CA ARG A 138 12.34 14.80 0.16
C ARG A 138 10.93 14.33 -0.16
N LEU A 139 10.08 14.14 0.86
CA LEU A 139 8.66 13.85 0.64
C LEU A 139 7.94 15.03 -0.01
N GLN A 140 8.25 16.26 0.39
CA GLN A 140 7.69 17.45 -0.27
C GLN A 140 8.15 17.55 -1.72
N GLU A 141 9.44 17.35 -1.99
CA GLU A 141 9.98 17.33 -3.36
C GLU A 141 9.27 16.26 -4.21
N ALA A 142 9.08 15.05 -3.66
CA ALA A 142 8.36 13.97 -4.31
C ALA A 142 6.91 14.36 -4.63
N ARG A 143 6.22 15.03 -3.70
CA ARG A 143 4.86 15.53 -3.92
C ARG A 143 4.82 16.56 -5.05
N ASP A 144 5.73 17.53 -5.03
CA ASP A 144 5.77 18.64 -6.00
C ASP A 144 5.96 18.13 -7.43
N VAL A 145 6.78 17.09 -7.62
CA VAL A 145 7.01 16.47 -8.94
C VAL A 145 6.16 15.24 -9.21
N LYS A 146 5.15 14.97 -8.36
CA LYS A 146 4.22 13.83 -8.44
C LYS A 146 4.94 12.47 -8.61
N SER A 147 5.99 12.27 -7.82
CA SER A 147 6.82 11.07 -7.80
C SER A 147 6.40 10.14 -6.66
N ALA A 148 6.23 8.86 -6.97
CA ALA A 148 6.21 7.82 -5.95
C ALA A 148 7.65 7.52 -5.48
N LEU A 149 7.79 7.02 -4.26
CA LEU A 149 9.09 6.63 -3.72
C LEU A 149 9.18 5.11 -3.55
N LEU A 150 10.24 4.53 -4.11
CA LEU A 150 10.67 3.16 -3.79
C LEU A 150 11.59 3.23 -2.57
N ILE A 151 11.23 2.54 -1.48
CA ILE A 151 11.93 2.66 -0.20
C ILE A 151 12.05 1.31 0.50
N ALA A 152 13.02 1.19 1.40
CA ALA A 152 13.01 0.16 2.44
C ALA A 152 11.81 0.36 3.39
N PRO A 153 11.47 -0.58 4.30
CA PRO A 153 10.37 -0.41 5.25
C PRO A 153 10.46 0.94 5.98
N PRO A 154 9.45 1.81 5.85
CA PRO A 154 9.51 3.12 6.47
C PRO A 154 9.34 3.01 7.99
N HIS A 155 10.01 3.91 8.69
CA HIS A 155 9.62 4.26 10.05
C HIS A 155 8.22 4.91 10.04
N GLU A 156 7.49 4.76 11.15
CA GLU A 156 6.11 5.24 11.27
C GLU A 156 5.97 6.75 10.97
N GLN A 157 6.92 7.56 11.42
CA GLN A 157 6.93 9.01 11.15
C GLN A 157 7.01 9.33 9.65
N VAL A 158 7.85 8.60 8.91
CA VAL A 158 7.99 8.76 7.45
C VAL A 158 6.70 8.35 6.75
N ALA A 159 6.13 7.20 7.12
CA ALA A 159 4.88 6.72 6.55
C ALA A 159 3.71 7.67 6.84
N ALA A 160 3.64 8.24 8.05
CA ALA A 160 2.63 9.22 8.42
C ALA A 160 2.79 10.54 7.63
N ALA A 161 4.03 11.02 7.46
CA ALA A 161 4.33 12.20 6.66
C ALA A 161 3.99 11.98 5.17
N ALA A 162 4.37 10.85 4.60
CA ALA A 162 4.02 10.47 3.23
C ALA A 162 2.49 10.39 3.05
N SER A 163 1.78 9.78 4.01
CA SER A 163 0.31 9.70 4.00
C SER A 163 -0.33 11.08 4.07
N ARG A 164 0.24 12.02 4.84
CA ARG A 164 -0.24 13.41 4.91
C ARG A 164 -0.06 14.15 3.59
N LEU A 165 1.14 14.05 3.02
CA LEU A 165 1.54 14.82 1.85
C LEU A 165 0.98 14.25 0.53
N GLY A 166 0.48 13.00 0.54
CA GLY A 166 0.01 12.34 -0.68
C GLY A 166 1.14 11.72 -1.50
N VAL A 167 2.22 11.27 -0.87
CA VAL A 167 3.33 10.59 -1.54
C VAL A 167 3.11 9.09 -1.50
N SER A 168 2.91 8.47 -2.67
CA SER A 168 2.82 7.02 -2.80
C SER A 168 4.14 6.33 -2.47
N LEU A 169 4.09 5.29 -1.63
CA LEU A 169 5.25 4.47 -1.28
C LEU A 169 5.13 3.08 -1.90
N VAL A 170 6.19 2.66 -2.58
CA VAL A 170 6.47 1.29 -2.96
C VAL A 170 7.54 0.78 -1.99
N VAL A 171 7.17 -0.20 -1.16
CA VAL A 171 8.01 -0.67 -0.06
C VAL A 171 8.68 -1.96 -0.48
N ASP A 172 10.01 -1.95 -0.57
CA ASP A 172 10.81 -3.13 -0.85
C ASP A 172 11.00 -3.96 0.43
N LEU A 173 10.27 -5.06 0.51
CA LEU A 173 10.38 -6.07 1.58
C LEU A 173 11.20 -7.29 1.14
N SER A 174 11.68 -7.33 -0.11
CA SER A 174 12.34 -8.51 -0.70
C SER A 174 13.63 -8.89 0.03
N ARG A 175 14.31 -7.90 0.61
CA ARG A 175 15.57 -8.05 1.36
C ARG A 175 15.42 -7.82 2.87
N CYS A 176 14.18 -7.72 3.34
CA CYS A 176 13.95 -7.41 4.75
C CYS A 176 14.17 -8.63 5.64
N ASN A 177 15.02 -8.46 6.65
CA ASN A 177 15.17 -9.41 7.73
C ASN A 177 13.99 -9.28 8.71
N GLY A 178 13.49 -10.41 9.21
CA GLY A 178 12.43 -10.45 10.22
C GLY A 178 11.12 -11.08 9.74
N SER A 179 10.09 -10.97 10.57
CA SER A 179 8.76 -11.52 10.29
C SER A 179 8.06 -10.72 9.18
N LEU A 180 7.88 -11.35 8.02
CA LEU A 180 7.17 -10.77 6.88
C LEU A 180 5.73 -10.37 7.26
N SER A 181 5.02 -11.24 7.97
CA SER A 181 3.67 -10.95 8.44
C SER A 181 3.60 -9.71 9.32
N SER A 182 4.57 -9.52 10.22
CA SER A 182 4.66 -8.32 11.05
C SER A 182 4.91 -7.05 10.24
N ASN A 183 5.75 -7.13 9.20
CA ASN A 183 6.02 -5.99 8.33
C ASN A 183 4.79 -5.63 7.50
N LEU A 184 4.13 -6.60 6.87
CA LEU A 184 2.91 -6.36 6.11
C LEU A 184 1.80 -5.79 7.00
N GLN A 185 1.59 -6.37 8.19
CA GLN A 185 0.60 -5.87 9.13
C GLN A 185 0.86 -4.42 9.53
N ARG A 186 2.12 -4.01 9.72
CA ARG A 186 2.45 -2.60 9.92
C ARG A 186 2.07 -1.73 8.72
N LEU A 187 2.31 -2.19 7.50
CA LEU A 187 1.94 -1.45 6.29
C LEU A 187 0.41 -1.28 6.16
N ASN A 188 -0.41 -2.15 6.77
CA ASN A 188 -1.86 -2.01 6.80
C ASN A 188 -2.32 -0.67 7.37
N TRP A 189 -1.56 -0.16 8.35
CA TRP A 189 -1.84 1.09 9.04
C TRP A 189 -1.21 2.31 8.35
N GLN A 190 -0.50 2.11 7.25
CA GLN A 190 0.24 3.14 6.53
C GLN A 190 -0.43 3.42 5.19
N THR A 191 -1.26 4.47 5.15
CA THR A 191 -2.08 4.78 3.97
C THR A 191 -1.25 5.01 2.70
N ALA A 192 -0.08 5.62 2.81
CA ALA A 192 0.82 5.83 1.69
C ALA A 192 1.50 4.56 1.16
N ALA A 193 1.59 3.48 1.96
CA ALA A 193 2.20 2.22 1.54
C ALA A 193 1.23 1.46 0.62
N MET A 194 1.48 1.53 -0.69
CA MET A 194 0.57 1.03 -1.71
C MET A 194 0.94 -0.34 -2.24
N ILE A 195 2.25 -0.56 -2.45
CA ILE A 195 2.80 -1.79 -3.01
C ILE A 195 3.88 -2.29 -2.07
N ALA A 196 3.87 -3.58 -1.75
CA ALA A 196 4.96 -4.26 -1.09
C ALA A 196 5.64 -5.21 -2.08
N ILE A 197 6.93 -5.01 -2.35
CA ILE A 197 7.73 -5.89 -3.20
C ILE A 197 8.27 -7.03 -2.34
N LEU A 198 8.07 -8.26 -2.81
CA LEU A 198 8.45 -9.50 -2.14
C LEU A 198 9.30 -10.36 -3.06
N SER A 199 10.27 -11.07 -2.47
CA SER A 199 10.97 -12.14 -3.17
C SER A 199 10.02 -13.30 -3.49
N PRO A 200 10.29 -14.10 -4.55
CA PRO A 200 9.46 -15.26 -4.89
C PRO A 200 9.31 -16.26 -3.75
N ARG A 201 10.37 -16.42 -2.93
CA ARG A 201 10.35 -17.29 -1.76
C ARG A 201 9.38 -16.80 -0.68
N GLN A 202 9.28 -15.50 -0.47
CA GLN A 202 8.37 -14.90 0.50
C GLN A 202 6.91 -15.10 0.10
N LEU A 203 6.58 -14.98 -1.19
CA LEU A 203 5.21 -15.15 -1.71
C LEU A 203 4.65 -16.56 -1.55
N ALA A 204 5.50 -17.58 -1.40
CA ALA A 204 5.05 -18.95 -1.20
C ALA A 204 4.37 -19.19 0.16
N ASP A 205 4.42 -18.22 1.08
CA ASP A 205 3.73 -18.27 2.37
C ASP A 205 2.22 -17.97 2.20
N GLN A 206 1.37 -18.97 2.50
CA GLN A 206 -0.08 -18.89 2.28
C GLN A 206 -0.79 -17.86 3.18
N GLY A 207 -0.14 -17.33 4.21
CA GLY A 207 -0.73 -16.36 5.15
C GLY A 207 -0.86 -14.92 4.62
N LEU A 208 -0.29 -14.62 3.44
CA LEU A 208 -0.05 -13.22 3.02
C LEU A 208 -1.23 -12.50 2.36
N ARG A 209 -2.27 -13.23 1.92
CA ARG A 209 -3.39 -12.70 1.10
C ARG A 209 -4.32 -11.69 1.81
N ARG A 210 -3.94 -11.18 2.98
CA ARG A 210 -4.74 -10.25 3.80
C ARG A 210 -4.13 -8.86 3.91
N ALA A 211 -3.06 -8.56 3.19
CA ALA A 211 -2.50 -7.22 3.14
C ALA A 211 -3.41 -6.28 2.32
N PRO A 212 -3.71 -5.05 2.80
CA PRO A 212 -4.45 -4.02 2.09
C PRO A 212 -3.55 -3.21 1.14
N CYS A 213 -2.24 -3.47 1.11
CA CYS A 213 -1.36 -3.06 0.02
C CYS A 213 -1.28 -4.18 -1.02
N LEU A 214 -1.04 -3.81 -2.27
CA LEU A 214 -0.83 -4.77 -3.34
C LEU A 214 0.51 -5.48 -3.16
N LEU A 215 0.55 -6.78 -3.43
CA LEU A 215 1.77 -7.59 -3.32
C LEU A 215 2.42 -7.74 -4.70
N ALA A 216 3.66 -7.27 -4.83
CA ALA A 216 4.45 -7.39 -6.04
C ALA A 216 5.48 -8.52 -5.93
N ALA A 217 5.52 -9.43 -6.91
CA ALA A 217 6.59 -10.41 -7.04
C ALA A 217 7.82 -9.77 -7.69
N GLN A 218 8.98 -9.88 -7.06
CA GLN A 218 10.25 -9.49 -7.65
C GLN A 218 10.65 -10.47 -8.76
N VAL A 219 10.98 -9.92 -9.93
CA VAL A 219 11.33 -10.66 -11.15
C VAL A 219 12.60 -10.02 -11.74
N SER A 220 13.48 -10.81 -12.34
CA SER A 220 14.64 -10.28 -13.09
C SER A 220 14.38 -10.27 -14.60
N ALA A 221 15.19 -9.54 -15.36
CA ALA A 221 15.17 -9.53 -16.83
C ALA A 221 15.32 -10.93 -17.47
N ASN A 222 15.92 -11.88 -16.75
CA ASN A 222 16.20 -13.24 -17.26
C ASN A 222 15.31 -14.32 -16.64
N SER A 223 14.36 -13.95 -15.79
CA SER A 223 13.50 -14.91 -15.10
C SER A 223 12.49 -15.55 -16.05
N LEU A 224 12.24 -16.85 -15.87
CA LEU A 224 11.22 -17.60 -16.62
C LEU A 224 9.87 -17.55 -15.90
N VAL A 225 8.76 -17.52 -16.65
CA VAL A 225 7.40 -17.49 -16.08
C VAL A 225 7.13 -18.67 -15.13
N SER A 226 7.74 -19.84 -15.39
CA SER A 226 7.60 -21.06 -14.58
C SER A 226 8.18 -20.95 -13.17
N GLU A 227 9.01 -19.94 -12.90
CA GLU A 227 9.59 -19.69 -11.57
C GLU A 227 8.57 -19.06 -10.61
N PHE A 228 7.41 -18.62 -11.12
CA PHE A 228 6.44 -17.84 -10.34
C PHE A 228 5.06 -18.48 -10.34
N LYS A 229 4.43 -18.45 -9.17
CA LYS A 229 3.00 -18.66 -9.04
C LYS A 229 2.32 -17.30 -9.16
N LEU A 230 1.97 -16.89 -10.38
CA LEU A 230 1.31 -15.59 -10.63
C LEU A 230 0.02 -15.41 -9.83
N ALA A 231 -0.63 -16.50 -9.42
CA ALA A 231 -1.81 -16.46 -8.56
C ALA A 231 -1.54 -15.89 -7.16
N ASP A 232 -0.28 -15.84 -6.71
CA ASP A 232 0.09 -15.46 -5.33
C ASP A 232 0.51 -13.99 -5.20
N CYS A 233 0.51 -13.22 -6.29
CA CYS A 233 0.80 -11.79 -6.30
C CYS A 233 -0.25 -11.00 -7.07
N ASP A 234 -0.34 -9.71 -6.78
CA ASP A 234 -1.23 -8.78 -7.47
C ASP A 234 -0.56 -8.20 -8.73
N LEU A 235 0.77 -7.99 -8.67
CA LEU A 235 1.57 -7.41 -9.74
C LEU A 235 3.01 -7.96 -9.75
N LEU A 236 3.78 -7.56 -10.76
CA LEU A 236 5.20 -7.89 -10.89
C LEU A 236 6.06 -6.64 -10.72
N ALA A 237 7.21 -6.76 -10.04
CA ALA A 237 8.25 -5.75 -9.97
C ALA A 237 9.50 -6.29 -10.66
N VAL A 238 9.84 -5.73 -11.82
CA VAL A 238 10.88 -6.22 -12.71
C VAL A 238 12.16 -5.42 -12.50
N ASP A 239 13.16 -6.06 -11.92
CA ASP A 239 14.49 -5.48 -11.77
C ASP A 239 15.26 -5.57 -13.09
N LEU A 240 15.79 -4.41 -13.52
CA LEU A 240 16.55 -4.23 -14.75
C LEU A 240 17.90 -3.61 -14.44
N ALA A 241 18.97 -4.21 -14.95
CA ALA A 241 20.26 -3.56 -15.07
C ALA A 241 20.24 -2.49 -16.20
N PRO A 242 21.26 -1.62 -16.30
CA PRO A 242 21.37 -0.67 -17.40
C PRO A 242 21.30 -1.35 -18.77
N GLY A 243 20.37 -0.91 -19.62
CA GLY A 243 20.16 -1.45 -20.97
C GLY A 243 19.31 -2.72 -21.04
N GLU A 244 18.90 -3.30 -19.91
CA GLU A 244 17.99 -4.44 -19.92
C GLU A 244 16.53 -4.02 -20.17
N THR A 245 15.80 -4.93 -20.80
CA THR A 245 14.36 -4.86 -21.02
C THR A 245 13.64 -5.93 -20.20
N PRO A 246 12.38 -5.71 -19.82
CA PRO A 246 11.58 -6.76 -19.20
C PRO A 246 11.51 -8.05 -20.05
N PRO A 247 11.35 -9.23 -19.44
CA PRO A 247 11.06 -10.46 -20.17
C PRO A 247 9.80 -10.32 -21.03
N THR A 248 9.82 -10.84 -22.26
CA THR A 248 8.70 -10.71 -23.21
C THR A 248 7.41 -11.35 -22.71
N TRP A 249 7.50 -12.36 -21.84
CA TRP A 249 6.33 -13.03 -21.26
C TRP A 249 5.50 -12.09 -20.36
N ILE A 250 6.09 -11.01 -19.84
CA ILE A 250 5.38 -10.04 -18.99
C ILE A 250 4.24 -9.37 -19.75
N ALA A 251 4.40 -9.12 -21.05
CA ALA A 251 3.36 -8.53 -21.88
C ALA A 251 2.07 -9.37 -21.93
N ASN A 252 2.17 -10.69 -21.72
CA ASN A 252 1.07 -11.63 -21.87
C ASN A 252 0.66 -12.33 -20.57
N CYS A 253 1.26 -11.99 -19.43
CA CYS A 253 1.04 -12.70 -18.17
C CYS A 253 -0.27 -12.31 -17.44
N GLY A 254 -0.99 -11.30 -17.94
CA GLY A 254 -2.24 -10.82 -17.35
C GLY A 254 -2.08 -10.08 -16.01
N LYS A 255 -0.86 -9.87 -15.53
CA LYS A 255 -0.54 -9.11 -14.32
C LYS A 255 0.05 -7.75 -14.68
N PRO A 256 -0.34 -6.67 -13.98
CA PRO A 256 0.36 -5.41 -14.14
C PRO A 256 1.81 -5.59 -13.71
N ALA A 257 2.72 -4.89 -14.38
CA ALA A 257 4.13 -4.95 -14.07
C ALA A 257 4.70 -3.54 -13.90
N ILE A 258 5.61 -3.36 -12.95
CA ILE A 258 6.41 -2.15 -12.80
C ILE A 258 7.87 -2.49 -13.14
N ALA A 259 8.55 -1.62 -13.89
CA ALA A 259 9.99 -1.76 -14.16
C ALA A 259 10.80 -0.92 -13.17
N ILE A 260 11.88 -1.49 -12.63
CA ILE A 260 12.82 -0.84 -11.72
C ILE A 260 14.21 -0.94 -12.33
N ARG A 261 14.72 0.18 -12.86
CA ARG A 261 16.07 0.21 -13.44
C ARG A 261 17.10 0.65 -12.40
N HIS A 262 18.07 -0.22 -12.14
CA HIS A 262 19.17 0.01 -11.20
C HIS A 262 20.38 0.67 -11.86
N GLY A 263 21.28 1.23 -11.04
CA GLY A 263 22.52 1.85 -11.50
C GLY A 263 22.33 3.20 -12.20
N HIS A 264 21.24 3.91 -11.92
CA HIS A 264 20.98 5.25 -12.45
C HIS A 264 21.11 6.29 -11.33
N PRO A 265 22.30 6.90 -11.12
CA PRO A 265 22.46 7.93 -10.11
C PRO A 265 21.65 9.18 -10.43
N TYR A 266 21.20 9.88 -9.38
CA TYR A 266 20.56 11.19 -9.45
C TYR A 266 20.79 11.95 -8.14
N ALA A 267 20.87 13.27 -8.21
CA ALA A 267 21.14 14.11 -7.04
C ALA A 267 19.89 14.38 -6.20
N ASN A 268 18.70 14.37 -6.82
CA ASN A 268 17.44 14.73 -6.18
C ASN A 268 16.24 14.00 -6.82
N ILE A 269 15.06 14.11 -6.20
CA ILE A 269 13.86 13.38 -6.62
C ILE A 269 13.37 13.86 -7.99
N ALA A 270 13.52 15.15 -8.31
CA ALA A 270 13.16 15.68 -9.63
C ALA A 270 13.98 15.03 -10.76
N GLN A 271 15.30 14.86 -10.56
CA GLN A 271 16.17 14.17 -11.52
C GLN A 271 15.84 12.68 -11.63
N GLY A 272 15.56 12.00 -10.51
CA GLY A 272 15.10 10.62 -10.50
C GLY A 272 13.77 10.45 -11.25
N ARG A 273 12.81 11.37 -11.04
CA ARG A 273 11.52 11.40 -11.75
C ARG A 273 11.70 11.57 -13.26
N ALA A 274 12.57 12.48 -13.69
CA ALA A 274 12.87 12.70 -15.10
C ALA A 274 13.57 11.48 -15.75
N ALA A 275 14.44 10.79 -15.02
CA ALA A 275 15.04 9.53 -15.46
C ALA A 275 14.00 8.42 -15.62
N CYS A 276 13.04 8.35 -14.71
CA CYS A 276 11.88 7.47 -14.84
C CYS A 276 11.02 7.77 -16.08
N ASP A 277 10.81 9.04 -16.45
CA ASP A 277 10.08 9.37 -17.69
C ASP A 277 10.83 8.90 -18.96
N ARG A 278 12.17 8.99 -18.95
CA ARG A 278 13.00 8.43 -20.04
C ARG A 278 12.88 6.91 -20.11
N LEU A 279 12.94 6.22 -18.97
CA LEU A 279 12.72 4.79 -18.87
C LEU A 279 11.36 4.38 -19.46
N GLN A 280 10.30 5.13 -19.14
CA GLN A 280 8.98 4.91 -19.72
C GLN A 280 9.01 5.05 -21.24
N ALA A 281 9.56 6.15 -21.76
CA ALA A 281 9.63 6.39 -23.20
C ALA A 281 10.41 5.31 -23.96
N GLU A 282 11.46 4.76 -23.35
CA GLU A 282 12.27 3.68 -23.90
C GLU A 282 11.51 2.35 -23.98
N LEU A 283 10.74 2.01 -22.93
CA LEU A 283 10.05 0.71 -22.84
C LEU A 283 8.65 0.71 -23.49
N ALA A 284 8.00 1.86 -23.60
CA ALA A 284 6.63 1.99 -24.14
C ALA A 284 6.41 1.35 -25.54
N PRO A 285 7.39 1.35 -26.47
CA PRO A 285 7.21 0.70 -27.76
C PRO A 285 6.98 -0.82 -27.69
N GLN A 286 7.43 -1.46 -26.60
CA GLN A 286 7.39 -2.92 -26.45
C GLN A 286 6.49 -3.38 -25.30
N PHE A 287 6.29 -2.53 -24.29
CA PHE A 287 5.60 -2.91 -23.05
C PHE A 287 4.60 -1.84 -22.62
N ASP A 288 3.41 -2.31 -22.20
CA ASP A 288 2.39 -1.47 -21.57
C ASP A 288 2.42 -1.61 -20.04
N LEU A 289 3.49 -1.12 -19.40
CA LEU A 289 3.71 -1.33 -17.97
C LEU A 289 2.84 -0.40 -17.09
N ALA A 290 2.53 -0.90 -15.90
CA ALA A 290 1.79 -0.21 -14.85
C ALA A 290 2.65 0.76 -14.02
N GLY A 291 3.97 0.75 -14.20
CA GLY A 291 4.84 1.70 -13.53
C GLY A 291 6.31 1.60 -13.90
N TYR A 292 7.04 2.64 -13.52
CA TYR A 292 8.44 2.85 -13.87
C TYR A 292 9.17 3.49 -12.69
N PHE A 293 10.34 2.96 -12.37
CA PHE A 293 11.18 3.43 -11.28
C PHE A 293 12.65 3.38 -11.69
N VAL A 294 13.42 4.31 -11.15
CA VAL A 294 14.89 4.28 -11.22
C VAL A 294 15.48 4.20 -9.81
N SER A 295 16.56 3.43 -9.70
CA SER A 295 17.33 3.24 -8.48
C SER A 295 18.80 3.57 -8.76
N PRO A 296 19.47 4.30 -7.86
CA PRO A 296 20.91 4.57 -7.99
C PRO A 296 21.73 3.28 -7.94
#